data_AF-A0AA88GNQ1-F1
#
_entry.id   AF-A0AA88GNQ1-F1
#
_cell.length_a   1.000
_cell.length_b   1.000
_cell.length_c   1.000
_cell.angle_alpha   90.00
_cell.angle_beta   90.00
_cell.angle_gamma   90.00
#
_symmetry.space_group_name_H-M   'P 1'
#
loop_
_entity.id
_entity.type
_entity.pdbx_description
1 polymer ?
#
loop_
_entity_poly.entity_id
_entity_poly.type
_entity_poly.pdbx_seq_one_letter_code
_entity_poly.pdbx_strand_id
1 'polypeptide(L)'
;MHTTTAHRDTTYPSRSIRSIYNVTIKTVLVLTWLALLCSTLVHANPISSIEFNQAVDAGMYDVVSSPTFQKYITEVIGFLVVPLCQTKIEYPSRWPVSSSISELKMCYDGSSYIPQPWPQIYHEVGNRLMDALNKHYQMTMKAKFVPWS
;
A
#
# COMPACT_ATOMS: atom_id res chain seq x y z
N MET A 1 -26.42 39.64 -39.45
CA MET A 1 -27.59 40.18 -38.73
C MET A 1 -28.66 39.11 -38.72
N HIS A 2 -29.17 38.78 -37.52
CA HIS A 2 -30.56 38.41 -37.22
C HIS A 2 -31.21 37.20 -37.97
N THR A 3 -31.97 36.27 -37.39
CA THR A 3 -32.39 35.83 -36.04
C THR A 3 -33.40 34.67 -36.27
N THR A 4 -33.58 33.76 -35.29
CA THR A 4 -34.86 33.07 -34.91
C THR A 4 -35.65 32.23 -35.94
N THR A 5 -36.47 31.22 -35.66
CA THR A 5 -36.90 30.39 -34.49
C THR A 5 -37.67 29.19 -35.08
N ALA A 6 -37.77 28.10 -34.31
CA ALA A 6 -38.91 27.17 -34.12
C ALA A 6 -39.71 26.64 -35.36
N HIS A 7 -40.22 25.40 -35.39
CA HIS A 7 -41.24 24.86 -34.48
C HIS A 7 -41.64 23.43 -34.92
N ARG A 8 -42.01 22.55 -33.96
CA ARG A 8 -43.12 21.54 -34.00
C ARG A 8 -43.11 20.42 -35.08
N ASP A 9 -43.69 19.22 -34.94
CA ASP A 9 -44.42 18.46 -33.92
C ASP A 9 -44.56 17.01 -34.46
N THR A 10 -45.17 16.11 -33.67
CA THR A 10 -45.93 14.88 -34.06
C THR A 10 -45.31 13.44 -33.96
N THR A 11 -45.88 12.70 -32.99
CA THR A 11 -46.47 11.33 -33.05
C THR A 11 -45.64 10.02 -33.09
N TYR A 12 -45.55 9.36 -31.92
CA TYR A 12 -46.14 8.05 -31.51
C TYR A 12 -45.65 6.70 -32.19
N PRO A 13 -45.80 5.51 -31.54
CA PRO A 13 -44.69 4.67 -31.05
C PRO A 13 -44.88 3.15 -31.28
N SER A 14 -43.84 2.35 -31.59
CA SER A 14 -44.05 0.87 -31.57
C SER A 14 -42.81 -0.03 -31.46
N ARG A 15 -41.60 0.50 -31.27
CA ARG A 15 -40.38 -0.32 -31.15
C ARG A 15 -39.72 -0.36 -29.77
N SER A 16 -40.13 0.52 -28.86
CA SER A 16 -39.37 0.78 -27.63
C SER A 16 -39.44 -0.37 -26.61
N ILE A 17 -40.58 -1.05 -26.50
CA ILE A 17 -40.82 -1.94 -25.35
C ILE A 17 -39.98 -3.22 -25.40
N ARG A 18 -39.82 -3.89 -26.55
CA ARG A 18 -38.97 -5.11 -26.65
C ARG A 18 -37.47 -4.81 -26.54
N SER A 19 -37.05 -3.59 -26.92
CA SER A 19 -35.64 -3.17 -26.80
C SER A 19 -35.27 -2.93 -25.34
N ILE A 20 -36.15 -2.29 -24.57
CA ILE A 20 -35.88 -1.96 -23.17
C ILE A 20 -35.64 -3.22 -22.34
N TYR A 21 -36.51 -4.24 -22.40
CA TYR A 21 -36.34 -5.44 -21.56
C TYR A 21 -35.04 -6.22 -21.85
N ASN A 22 -34.61 -6.27 -23.11
CA ASN A 22 -33.41 -7.03 -23.49
C ASN A 22 -32.12 -6.27 -23.15
N VAL A 23 -32.17 -4.93 -23.17
CA VAL A 23 -31.07 -4.07 -22.71
C VAL A 23 -30.96 -4.11 -21.19
N THR A 24 -32.08 -4.05 -20.46
CA THR A 24 -32.08 -4.03 -18.98
C THR A 24 -31.55 -5.34 -18.39
N ILE A 25 -31.89 -6.51 -18.96
CA ILE A 25 -31.39 -7.80 -18.45
C ILE A 25 -29.89 -7.96 -18.70
N LYS A 26 -29.40 -7.52 -19.88
CA LYS A 26 -27.97 -7.57 -20.21
C LYS A 26 -27.13 -6.61 -19.35
N THR A 27 -27.62 -5.41 -19.07
CA THR A 27 -26.88 -4.47 -18.21
C THR A 27 -26.85 -4.93 -16.75
N VAL A 28 -27.94 -5.50 -16.22
CA VAL A 28 -27.96 -6.04 -14.85
C VAL A 28 -27.01 -7.23 -14.70
N LEU A 29 -26.91 -8.11 -15.71
CA LEU A 29 -25.97 -9.24 -15.68
C LEU A 29 -24.50 -8.81 -15.80
N VAL A 30 -24.19 -7.80 -16.60
CA VAL A 30 -22.81 -7.26 -16.70
C VAL A 30 -22.41 -6.52 -15.43
N LEU A 31 -23.33 -5.76 -14.81
CA LEU A 31 -23.06 -5.05 -13.55
C LEU A 31 -22.88 -6.00 -12.37
N THR A 32 -23.65 -7.10 -12.32
CA THR A 32 -23.46 -8.13 -11.28
C THR A 32 -22.17 -8.93 -11.50
N TRP A 33 -21.78 -9.21 -12.74
CA TRP A 33 -20.47 -9.81 -13.05
C TRP A 33 -19.29 -8.90 -12.66
N LEU A 34 -19.37 -7.58 -12.91
CA LEU A 34 -18.33 -6.64 -12.47
C LEU A 34 -18.24 -6.54 -10.93
N ALA A 35 -19.37 -6.62 -10.22
CA ALA A 35 -19.39 -6.59 -8.76
C ALA A 35 -18.82 -7.89 -8.13
N LEU A 36 -19.06 -9.04 -8.76
CA LEU A 36 -18.54 -10.34 -8.31
C LEU A 36 -17.05 -10.52 -8.60
N LEU A 37 -16.54 -9.99 -9.73
CA LEU A 37 -15.10 -10.01 -10.05
C LEU A 37 -14.26 -9.10 -9.14
N CYS A 38 -14.87 -8.09 -8.51
CA CYS A 38 -14.19 -7.24 -7.52
C CYS A 38 -14.13 -7.88 -6.11
N SER A 39 -14.84 -8.99 -5.90
CA SER A 39 -15.01 -9.61 -4.58
C SER A 39 -14.16 -10.86 -4.35
N THR A 40 -13.36 -11.28 -5.34
CA THR A 40 -12.48 -12.46 -5.19
C THR A 40 -11.01 -12.04 -5.25
N LEU A 41 -10.31 -12.28 -4.14
CA LEU A 41 -8.88 -12.08 -3.90
C LEU A 41 -8.43 -10.66 -3.52
N VAL A 42 -9.01 -10.12 -2.46
CA VAL A 42 -8.17 -9.43 -1.47
C VAL A 42 -7.68 -10.52 -0.52
N HIS A 43 -6.49 -11.10 -0.78
CA HIS A 43 -5.69 -11.62 0.33
C HIS A 43 -5.26 -10.40 1.14
N ALA A 44 -6.19 -9.87 1.94
CA ALA A 44 -5.88 -8.83 2.87
C ALA A 44 -4.89 -9.47 3.85
N ASN A 45 -3.65 -9.01 3.86
CA ASN A 45 -2.97 -8.81 5.13
C ASN A 45 -3.37 -7.40 5.56
N PRO A 46 -4.58 -7.15 6.14
CA PRO A 46 -4.97 -5.79 6.46
C PRO A 46 -4.38 -5.46 7.83
N ILE A 47 -3.06 -5.32 7.88
CA ILE A 47 -2.41 -4.60 8.97
C ILE A 47 -1.94 -3.24 8.45
N SER A 48 -2.48 -2.70 7.35
CA SER A 48 -2.27 -1.29 7.03
C SER A 48 -3.31 -0.44 7.78
N SER A 49 -3.36 -0.57 9.12
CA SER A 49 -4.05 0.45 9.90
C SER A 49 -3.24 1.74 9.84
N ILE A 50 -3.90 2.89 10.01
CA ILE A 50 -3.22 4.19 10.03
C ILE A 50 -2.13 4.17 11.10
N GLU A 51 -2.42 3.59 12.26
CA GLU A 51 -1.48 3.46 13.37
C GLU A 51 -0.29 2.55 13.01
N PHE A 52 -0.50 1.46 12.27
CA PHE A 52 0.61 0.59 11.85
C PHE A 52 1.58 1.34 10.93
N ASN A 53 1.05 2.06 9.94
CA ASN A 53 1.89 2.88 9.05
C ASN A 53 2.63 3.96 9.85
N GLN A 54 1.94 4.65 10.77
CA GLN A 54 2.56 5.64 11.64
C GLN A 54 3.69 5.04 12.51
N ALA A 55 3.50 3.85 13.07
CA ALA A 55 4.53 3.18 13.85
C ALA A 55 5.75 2.80 12.98
N VAL A 56 5.50 2.30 11.76
CA VAL A 56 6.57 1.98 10.80
C VAL A 56 7.32 3.25 10.39
N ASP A 57 6.61 4.33 10.07
CA ASP A 57 7.22 5.60 9.66
C ASP A 57 8.04 6.23 10.78
N ALA A 58 7.54 6.22 12.03
CA ALA A 58 8.28 6.66 13.21
C ALA A 58 9.53 5.78 13.46
N GLY A 59 9.39 4.47 13.32
CA GLY A 59 10.51 3.52 13.37
C GLY A 59 11.56 3.80 12.31
N MET A 60 11.15 4.02 11.07
CA MET A 60 12.05 4.37 9.97
C MET A 60 12.73 5.71 10.18
N TYR A 61 12.05 6.70 10.76
CA TYR A 61 12.68 7.95 11.16
C TYR A 61 13.83 7.71 12.16
N ASP A 62 13.63 6.88 13.17
CA ASP A 62 14.67 6.53 14.14
C ASP A 62 15.83 5.74 13.49
N VAL A 63 15.54 4.85 12.53
CA VAL A 63 16.56 4.14 11.75
C VAL A 63 17.41 5.12 10.94
N VAL A 64 16.77 6.00 10.16
CA VAL A 64 17.48 6.93 9.26
C VAL A 64 18.22 8.00 10.04
N SER A 65 17.70 8.45 11.19
CA SER A 65 18.39 9.42 12.06
C SER A 65 19.57 8.82 12.84
N SER A 66 19.72 7.49 12.85
CA SER A 66 20.82 6.82 13.54
C SER A 66 22.17 7.09 12.86
N PRO A 67 23.18 7.61 13.60
CA PRO A 67 24.53 7.79 13.06
C PRO A 67 25.16 6.48 12.56
N THR A 68 24.83 5.36 13.21
CA THR A 68 25.35 4.05 12.81
C THR A 68 24.78 3.57 11.48
N PHE A 69 23.51 3.88 11.20
CA PHE A 69 22.88 3.54 9.94
C PHE A 69 23.39 4.45 8.81
N GLN A 70 23.53 5.76 9.09
CA GLN A 70 24.11 6.71 8.14
C GLN A 70 25.53 6.30 7.73
N LYS A 71 26.35 5.87 8.71
CA LYS A 71 27.68 5.32 8.44
C LYS A 71 27.61 4.06 7.58
N TYR A 72 26.75 3.09 7.95
CA TYR A 72 26.57 1.85 7.17
C TYR A 72 26.19 2.12 5.71
N ILE A 73 25.20 2.97 5.44
CA ILE A 73 24.76 3.27 4.08
C ILE A 73 25.85 3.99 3.28
N THR A 74 26.59 4.91 3.93
CA THR A 74 27.71 5.61 3.29
C THR A 74 28.82 4.63 2.91
N GLU A 75 29.14 3.67 3.77
CA GLU A 75 30.19 2.66 3.52
C GLU A 75 29.76 1.62 2.48
N VAL A 76 28.50 1.18 2.48
CA VAL A 76 28.02 0.10 1.61
C VAL A 76 27.63 0.58 0.21
N ILE A 77 26.97 1.74 0.11
CA ILE A 77 26.46 2.26 -1.18
C ILE A 77 27.31 3.41 -1.72
N GLY A 78 28.12 4.05 -0.88
CA GLY A 78 28.86 5.26 -1.29
C GLY A 78 27.97 6.49 -1.46
N PHE A 79 26.69 6.43 -1.04
CA PHE A 79 25.80 7.59 -1.07
C PHE A 79 26.16 8.60 0.03
N LEU A 80 26.06 9.88 -0.32
CA LEU A 80 26.15 11.00 0.60
C LEU A 80 24.84 11.10 1.39
N VAL A 81 24.81 10.51 2.60
CA VAL A 81 23.80 10.69 3.67
C VAL A 81 22.33 10.50 3.24
N VAL A 82 21.61 9.60 3.92
CA VAL A 82 20.16 9.48 3.69
C VAL A 82 19.46 10.71 4.26
N PRO A 83 18.75 11.52 3.44
CA PRO A 83 18.11 12.74 3.91
C PRO A 83 17.00 12.41 4.91
N LEU A 84 16.91 13.24 5.96
CA LEU A 84 15.85 13.12 6.97
C LEU A 84 14.60 13.85 6.53
N CYS A 85 13.44 13.30 6.86
CA CYS A 85 12.18 14.02 6.79
C CYS A 85 12.24 15.24 7.73
N GLN A 86 11.71 16.38 7.30
CA GLN A 86 11.70 17.61 8.10
C GLN A 86 10.91 17.44 9.40
N THR A 87 9.85 16.64 9.35
CA THR A 87 8.97 16.37 10.49
C THR A 87 9.27 14.98 11.03
N LYS A 88 9.55 14.90 12.33
CA LYS A 88 9.58 13.63 13.06
C LYS A 88 8.16 13.12 13.21
N ILE A 89 7.92 11.88 12.79
CA ILE A 89 6.65 11.20 12.98
C ILE A 89 6.64 10.60 14.38
N GLU A 90 5.57 10.83 15.13
CA GLU A 90 5.40 10.27 16.47
C GLU A 90 4.84 8.85 16.39
N TYR A 91 5.30 8.00 17.30
CA TYR A 91 4.73 6.66 17.46
C TYR A 91 3.31 6.75 18.02
N PRO A 92 2.37 5.91 17.55
CA PRO A 92 1.12 5.68 18.25
C PRO A 92 1.36 5.20 19.68
N SER A 93 0.48 5.56 20.61
CA SER A 93 0.58 5.22 22.03
C SER A 93 0.54 3.72 22.34
N ARG A 94 0.03 2.91 21.42
CA ARG A 94 -0.04 1.45 21.53
C ARG A 94 0.38 0.80 20.23
N TRP A 95 0.99 -0.38 20.34
CA TRP A 95 1.31 -1.20 19.18
C TRP A 95 0.01 -1.65 18.50
N PRO A 96 -0.18 -1.37 17.19
CA PRO A 96 -1.45 -1.61 16.49
C PRO A 96 -1.61 -3.05 15.99
N VAL A 97 -0.69 -3.95 16.35
CA VAL A 97 -0.75 -5.36 15.98
C VAL A 97 -1.01 -6.21 17.21
N SER A 98 -1.75 -7.30 17.03
CA SER A 98 -2.02 -8.28 18.08
C SER A 98 -0.72 -8.80 18.71
N SER A 99 -0.71 -8.94 20.04
CA SER A 99 0.41 -9.54 20.78
C SER A 99 0.65 -11.01 20.44
N SER A 100 -0.29 -11.67 19.76
CA SER A 100 -0.11 -13.03 19.23
C SER A 100 0.84 -13.10 18.02
N ILE A 101 1.14 -11.96 17.39
CA ILE A 101 2.04 -11.88 16.24
C ILE A 101 3.46 -11.64 16.76
N SER A 102 4.34 -12.63 16.57
CA SER A 102 5.75 -12.56 16.95
C SER A 102 6.68 -12.21 15.78
N GLU A 103 6.17 -12.19 14.55
CA GLU A 103 6.95 -11.99 13.33
C GLU A 103 6.25 -11.02 12.39
N LEU A 104 7.00 -10.04 11.87
CA LEU A 104 6.56 -9.17 10.78
C LEU A 104 7.23 -9.60 9.48
N LYS A 105 6.41 -9.90 8.47
CA LYS A 105 6.90 -10.28 7.14
C LYS A 105 7.39 -9.04 6.40
N MET A 106 8.67 -9.05 6.04
CA MET A 106 9.33 -8.02 5.25
C MET A 106 9.47 -8.53 3.82
N CYS A 107 8.60 -8.05 2.94
CA CYS A 107 8.70 -8.38 1.52
C CYS A 107 9.84 -7.57 0.90
N TYR A 108 10.69 -8.22 0.11
CA TYR A 108 11.74 -7.56 -0.67
C TYR A 108 11.85 -8.18 -2.06
N ASP A 109 12.38 -7.44 -3.03
CA ASP A 109 12.69 -8.02 -4.33
C ASP A 109 13.96 -8.88 -4.17
N GLY A 110 13.76 -10.20 -4.21
CA GLY A 110 14.81 -11.20 -4.09
C GLY A 110 15.21 -11.79 -5.44
N SER A 111 14.83 -11.16 -6.54
CA SER A 111 15.17 -11.62 -7.88
C SER A 111 16.69 -11.67 -8.07
N SER A 112 17.15 -12.67 -8.83
CA SER A 112 18.58 -12.88 -9.09
C SER A 112 19.22 -11.75 -9.92
N TYR A 113 18.42 -10.87 -10.52
CA TYR A 113 18.93 -9.73 -11.28
C TYR A 113 19.21 -8.51 -10.40
N ILE A 114 18.73 -8.47 -9.14
CA ILE A 114 19.10 -7.40 -8.22
C ILE A 114 20.53 -7.66 -7.74
N PRO A 115 21.49 -6.77 -8.10
CA PRO A 115 22.87 -6.95 -7.69
C PRO A 115 23.04 -6.65 -6.20
N GLN A 116 24.11 -7.21 -5.63
CA GLN A 116 24.62 -6.72 -4.35
C GLN A 116 24.91 -5.20 -4.46
N PRO A 117 24.71 -4.42 -3.39
CA PRO A 117 24.39 -4.83 -2.00
C PRO A 117 22.90 -4.81 -1.62
N TRP A 118 21.97 -4.63 -2.55
CA TRP A 118 20.57 -4.32 -2.24
C TRP A 118 19.84 -5.36 -1.35
N PRO A 119 19.97 -6.68 -1.57
CA PRO A 119 19.34 -7.66 -0.69
C PRO A 119 19.83 -7.56 0.76
N GLN A 120 21.12 -7.27 0.97
CA GLN A 120 21.69 -7.08 2.30
C GLN A 120 21.15 -5.81 2.97
N ILE A 121 20.97 -4.73 2.20
CA ILE A 121 20.40 -3.48 2.70
C ILE A 121 18.96 -3.67 3.14
N TYR A 122 18.13 -4.39 2.38
CA TYR A 122 16.75 -4.69 2.79
C TYR A 122 16.70 -5.44 4.13
N HIS A 123 17.60 -6.42 4.31
CA HIS A 123 17.71 -7.17 5.55
C HIS A 123 18.15 -6.26 6.71
N GLU A 124 19.17 -5.43 6.50
CA GLU A 124 19.69 -4.51 7.51
C GLU A 124 18.63 -3.49 7.95
N VAL A 125 17.93 -2.87 6.99
CA VAL A 125 16.84 -1.93 7.27
C VAL A 125 15.72 -2.61 8.05
N GLY A 126 15.29 -3.80 7.61
CA GLY A 126 14.22 -4.54 8.29
C GLY A 126 14.58 -4.92 9.72
N ASN A 127 15.83 -5.34 9.96
CA ASN A 127 16.31 -5.66 11.32
C ASN A 127 16.32 -4.42 12.21
N ARG A 128 16.89 -3.31 11.73
CA ARG A 128 16.96 -2.05 12.49
C ARG A 128 15.58 -1.46 12.77
N LEU A 129 14.64 -1.60 11.83
CA LEU A 129 13.25 -1.22 12.04
C LEU A 129 12.64 -2.05 13.17
N MET A 130 12.82 -3.37 13.19
CA MET A 130 12.33 -4.20 14.30
C MET A 130 12.98 -3.83 15.62
N ASP A 131 14.27 -3.52 15.66
CA ASP A 131 14.94 -3.06 16.87
C ASP A 131 14.32 -1.74 17.38
N ALA A 132 14.04 -0.79 16.49
CA ALA A 132 13.39 0.47 16.83
C ALA A 132 11.98 0.26 17.42
N LEU A 133 11.15 -0.55 16.74
CA LEU A 133 9.80 -0.88 17.21
C LEU A 133 9.82 -1.65 18.55
N ASN A 134 10.68 -2.67 18.67
CA ASN A 134 10.84 -3.47 19.88
C ASN A 134 11.28 -2.61 21.07
N LYS A 135 12.22 -1.69 20.84
CA LYS A 135 12.67 -0.75 21.86
C LYS A 135 11.56 0.19 22.31
N HIS A 136 10.77 0.72 21.37
CA HIS A 136 9.68 1.65 21.69
C HIS A 136 8.54 0.96 22.45
N TYR A 137 8.05 -0.18 21.94
CA TYR A 137 6.89 -0.89 22.47
C TYR A 137 7.23 -1.97 23.51
N GLN A 138 8.50 -2.13 23.87
CA GLN A 138 8.99 -3.16 24.81
C GLN A 138 8.55 -4.58 24.43
N MET A 139 8.63 -4.89 23.14
CA MET A 139 8.21 -6.17 22.56
C MET A 139 9.40 -6.94 21.97
N THR A 140 9.15 -8.18 21.54
CA THR A 140 10.17 -9.10 20.98
C THR A 140 9.76 -9.64 19.61
N MET A 141 9.35 -8.74 18.72
CA MET A 141 8.98 -9.07 17.35
C MET A 141 10.21 -9.30 16.48
N LYS A 142 10.13 -10.27 15.55
CA LYS A 142 11.21 -10.58 14.60
C LYS A 142 10.85 -10.17 13.18
N ALA A 143 11.84 -9.76 12.40
CA ALA A 143 11.67 -9.60 10.96
C ALA A 143 11.74 -10.98 10.28
N LYS A 144 10.80 -11.26 9.39
CA LYS A 144 10.81 -12.42 8.50
C LYS A 144 10.90 -11.96 7.05
N PHE A 145 12.07 -12.13 6.45
CA PHE A 145 12.31 -11.71 5.08
C PHE A 145 11.71 -12.70 4.09
N VAL A 146 10.86 -12.20 3.19
CA VAL A 146 10.18 -13.00 2.18
C VAL A 146 10.48 -12.38 0.81
N PRO A 147 11.20 -13.08 -0.08
CA PRO A 147 11.38 -12.59 -1.44
C PRO A 147 10.03 -12.58 -2.15
N TRP A 148 9.68 -11.47 -2.81
CA TRP A 148 8.53 -11.41 -3.68
C TRP A 148 8.90 -11.98 -5.07
N SER A 149 8.21 -13.03 -5.48
CA SER A 149 8.34 -13.70 -6.78
C SER A 149 7.21 -13.32 -7.72
#